data_AF-A0A3A9EM54-F1
#
_entry.id   AF-A0A3A9EM54-F1
#
_cell.length_a   1.000
_cell.length_b   1.000
_cell.length_c   1.000
_cell.angle_alpha   90.00
_cell.angle_beta   90.00
_cell.angle_gamma   90.00
#
_symmetry.space_group_name_H-M   'P 1'
#
loop_
_entity.id
_entity.type
_entity.pdbx_description
1 polymer ?
#
loop_
_entity_poly.entity_id
_entity_poly.type
_entity_poly.pdbx_seq_one_letter_code
_entity_poly.pdbx_strand_id
1 'polypeptide(L)'
;MRKRNCRVVVYFSKDELDALTKKIRKSHLSREGFIRAAVAGKEVKDGPTADVPALIQEVRRVGSNLNQILKRANSIGLLDVPQLRKDVADLRTVEKLIVDAYTMPD
;
A
#
# COMPACT_ATOMS: atom_id res chain seq x y z
N MET A 1 -34.59 26.57 6.06
CA MET A 1 -33.37 26.08 6.75
C MET A 1 -32.44 25.45 5.72
N ARG A 2 -31.15 25.83 5.63
CA ARG A 2 -30.21 25.20 4.68
C ARG A 2 -29.91 23.77 5.13
N LYS A 3 -29.94 22.82 4.20
CA LYS A 3 -29.71 21.38 4.43
C LYS A 3 -28.21 21.01 4.51
N ARG A 4 -27.30 21.93 4.18
CA ARG A 4 -25.84 21.69 4.08
C ARG A 4 -25.07 22.80 4.78
N ASN A 5 -24.67 22.58 6.03
CA ASN A 5 -24.12 23.61 6.92
C ASN A 5 -22.66 23.37 7.35
N CYS A 6 -22.03 22.26 6.91
CA CYS A 6 -20.63 21.97 7.18
C CYS A 6 -19.72 22.50 6.05
N ARG A 7 -18.65 23.22 6.40
CA ARG A 7 -17.69 23.79 5.45
C ARG A 7 -16.35 23.06 5.52
N VAL A 8 -15.80 22.72 4.36
CA VAL A 8 -14.43 22.20 4.20
C VAL A 8 -13.62 23.21 3.38
N VAL A 9 -12.40 23.49 3.82
CA VAL A 9 -11.44 24.35 3.09
C VAL A 9 -10.28 23.45 2.63
N VAL A 10 -9.94 23.53 1.35
CA VAL A 10 -8.84 22.78 0.74
C VAL A 10 -7.95 23.76 0.00
N TYR A 11 -6.65 23.69 0.27
CA TYR A 11 -5.64 24.48 -0.43
C TYR A 11 -5.10 23.66 -1.60
N PHE A 12 -4.97 24.29 -2.76
CA PHE A 12 -4.41 23.70 -3.98
C PHE A 12 -3.22 24.54 -4.42
N SER A 13 -2.20 23.88 -4.96
CA SER A 13 -1.24 24.53 -5.84
C SER A 13 -1.92 24.97 -7.15
N LYS A 14 -1.26 25.82 -7.92
CA LYS A 14 -1.80 26.34 -9.18
C LYS A 14 -2.13 25.22 -10.17
N ASP A 15 -1.22 24.26 -10.29
CA ASP A 15 -1.37 23.14 -11.24
C ASP A 15 -2.50 22.20 -10.84
N GLU A 16 -2.67 21.93 -9.54
CA GLU A 16 -3.76 21.10 -9.04
C GLU A 16 -5.12 21.76 -9.24
N LEU A 17 -5.21 23.08 -9.07
CA LEU A 17 -6.45 23.83 -9.30
C LEU A 17 -6.84 23.84 -10.78
N ASP A 18 -5.86 23.99 -11.68
CA ASP A 18 -6.08 23.92 -13.12
C ASP A 18 -6.54 22.51 -13.56
N ALA A 19 -5.91 21.46 -13.01
CA ALA A 19 -6.32 20.08 -13.25
C ALA A 19 -7.75 19.81 -12.76
N LEU A 20 -8.10 20.29 -11.56
CA LEU A 20 -9.45 20.19 -11.00
C LEU A 20 -10.46 20.92 -11.90
N THR A 21 -10.16 22.15 -12.33
CA THR A 21 -11.03 22.96 -13.17
C THR A 21 -11.30 22.30 -14.52
N LYS A 22 -10.27 21.70 -15.14
CA LYS A 22 -10.42 20.92 -16.38
C LYS A 22 -11.38 19.74 -16.19
N LYS A 23 -11.28 19.01 -15.07
CA LYS A 23 -12.19 17.88 -14.75
C LYS A 23 -13.62 18.34 -14.51
N ILE A 24 -13.80 19.45 -13.78
CA ILE A 24 -15.12 20.05 -13.52
C ILE A 24 -15.81 20.43 -14.85
N ARG A 25 -15.10 21.12 -15.75
CA ARG A 25 -15.65 21.51 -17.06
C ARG A 25 -16.16 20.32 -17.87
N LYS A 26 -15.44 19.19 -17.85
CA LYS A 26 -15.85 17.96 -18.54
C LYS A 26 -17.07 17.28 -17.90
N SER A 27 -17.24 17.44 -16.58
CA SER A 27 -18.34 16.82 -15.83
C SER A 27 -19.66 17.60 -15.91
N HIS A 28 -19.64 18.84 -16.38
CA HIS A 28 -20.79 19.76 -16.36
C HIS A 28 -21.42 20.00 -14.97
N LEU A 29 -20.70 19.69 -13.90
CA LEU A 29 -21.11 19.95 -12.51
C LEU A 29 -20.53 21.27 -12.01
N SER A 30 -21.14 21.85 -10.96
CA SER A 30 -20.46 22.89 -10.18
C SER A 30 -19.26 22.29 -9.43
N ARG A 31 -18.29 23.12 -9.05
CA ARG A 31 -17.11 22.66 -8.28
C ARG A 31 -17.52 21.89 -7.03
N GLU A 32 -18.48 22.42 -6.28
CA GLU A 32 -18.98 21.80 -5.06
C GLU A 32 -19.79 20.53 -5.36
N GLY A 33 -20.48 20.48 -6.50
CA GLY A 33 -21.18 19.28 -6.98
C GLY A 33 -20.21 18.17 -7.36
N PHE A 34 -19.16 18.51 -8.11
CA PHE A 34 -18.10 17.61 -8.53
C PHE A 34 -17.35 17.03 -7.33
N ILE A 35 -16.92 17.86 -6.37
CA ILE A 35 -16.24 17.38 -5.16
C ILE A 35 -17.15 16.45 -4.35
N ARG A 36 -18.44 16.80 -4.20
CA ARG A 36 -19.39 15.93 -3.48
C ARG A 36 -19.61 14.60 -4.19
N ALA A 37 -19.76 14.59 -5.51
CA ALA A 37 -19.90 13.36 -6.29
C ALA A 37 -18.63 12.51 -6.21
N ALA A 38 -17.46 13.14 -6.29
CA ALA A 38 -16.17 12.47 -6.17
C ALA A 38 -15.97 11.84 -4.78
N VAL A 39 -16.38 12.52 -3.70
CA VAL A 39 -16.29 11.96 -2.34
C VAL A 39 -17.34 10.87 -2.12
N ALA A 40 -18.57 11.06 -2.60
CA ALA A 40 -19.65 10.09 -2.42
C ALA A 40 -19.45 8.80 -3.22
N GLY A 41 -18.84 8.89 -4.40
CA GLY A 41 -18.57 7.74 -5.28
C GLY A 41 -17.20 7.10 -5.07
N LYS A 42 -16.35 7.65 -4.19
CA LYS A 42 -15.04 7.07 -3.90
C LYS A 42 -15.18 6.07 -2.78
N GLU A 43 -15.00 4.78 -3.09
CA GLU A 43 -14.69 3.79 -2.07
C GLU A 43 -13.38 4.19 -1.39
N VAL A 44 -13.47 4.61 -0.14
CA VAL A 44 -12.31 4.78 0.73
C VAL A 44 -12.02 3.40 1.28
N LYS A 45 -11.10 2.67 0.64
CA LYS A 45 -10.51 1.48 1.25
C LYS A 45 -9.80 1.95 2.52
N ASP A 46 -10.15 1.37 3.67
CA ASP A 46 -9.39 1.59 4.89
C ASP A 46 -7.92 1.29 4.61
N GLY A 47 -7.02 2.16 5.07
CA GLY A 47 -5.59 1.89 4.96
C GLY A 47 -5.27 0.54 5.62
N PRO A 48 -4.25 -0.19 5.12
CA PRO A 48 -3.87 -1.46 5.73
C PRO A 48 -3.70 -1.25 7.24
N THR A 49 -4.39 -2.06 8.04
CA THR A 49 -4.39 -2.00 9.50
C THR A 49 -2.95 -1.82 9.99
N ALA A 50 -2.74 -0.97 10.99
CA ALA A 50 -1.39 -0.58 11.47
C ALA A 50 -0.45 -1.77 11.79
N ASP A 51 -1.00 -2.97 11.96
CA ASP A 51 -0.29 -4.21 12.22
C ASP A 51 0.36 -4.85 10.97
N VAL A 52 -0.01 -4.46 9.74
CA VAL A 52 0.53 -5.06 8.51
C VAL A 52 1.99 -4.66 8.24
N PRO A 53 2.39 -3.38 8.35
CA PRO A 53 3.80 -3.01 8.25
C PRO A 53 4.68 -3.70 9.30
N ALA A 54 4.16 -3.87 10.52
CA ALA A 54 4.83 -4.60 11.60
C ALA A 54 4.99 -6.09 11.25
N LEU A 55 3.96 -6.72 10.67
CA LEU A 55 4.03 -8.10 10.22
C LEU A 55 5.07 -8.31 9.11
N ILE A 56 5.12 -7.41 8.12
CA ILE A 56 6.13 -7.45 7.04
C ILE A 56 7.54 -7.32 7.62
N GLN A 57 7.74 -6.42 8.59
CA GLN A 57 9.03 -6.25 9.26
C GLN A 57 9.46 -7.51 10.01
N GLU A 58 8.54 -8.17 10.70
CA GLU A 58 8.82 -9.43 11.40
C GLU A 58 9.18 -10.56 10.43
N VAL A 59 8.46 -10.69 9.31
CA VAL A 59 8.78 -11.67 8.26
C VAL A 59 10.20 -11.44 7.71
N ARG A 60 10.57 -10.19 7.43
CA ARG A 60 11.93 -9.82 6.98
C ARG A 60 13.01 -10.15 8.01
N ARG A 61 12.73 -9.91 9.29
CA ARG A 61 13.63 -10.20 10.40
C ARG A 61 13.89 -11.70 10.50
N VAL A 62 12.82 -12.51 10.47
CA VAL A 62 12.90 -13.98 10.50
C VAL A 62 13.67 -14.51 9.28
N GLY A 63 13.34 -14.03 8.08
CA GLY A 63 14.05 -14.42 6.85
C GLY A 63 15.54 -14.07 6.87
N SER A 64 15.90 -12.91 7.43
CA SER A 64 17.29 -12.48 7.58
C SER A 64 18.07 -13.35 8.56
N ASN A 65 17.46 -13.68 9.70
CA ASN A 65 18.06 -14.57 10.69
C ASN A 65 18.27 -15.97 10.12
N LEU A 66 17.28 -16.50 9.40
CA LEU A 66 17.40 -17.77 8.71
C LEU A 66 18.59 -17.72 7.74
N ASN A 67 18.63 -16.76 6.83
CA ASN A 67 19.72 -16.59 5.87
C ASN A 67 21.12 -16.55 6.53
N GLN A 68 21.26 -15.96 7.72
CA GLN A 68 22.53 -15.99 8.46
C GLN A 68 22.90 -17.39 8.97
N ILE A 69 21.94 -18.13 9.56
CA ILE A 69 22.14 -19.52 10.00
C ILE A 69 22.57 -20.38 8.82
N LEU A 70 21.95 -20.19 7.66
CA LEU A 70 22.23 -20.94 6.45
C LEU A 70 23.65 -20.69 5.92
N LYS A 71 24.09 -19.43 5.91
CA LYS A 71 25.46 -19.08 5.54
C LYS A 71 26.48 -19.74 6.46
N ARG A 72 26.22 -19.75 7.77
CA ARG A 72 27.09 -20.39 8.77
C ARG A 72 27.15 -21.90 8.56
N ALA A 73 26.01 -22.56 8.42
CA ALA A 73 25.99 -24.01 8.28
C ALA A 73 26.48 -24.50 6.89
N ASN A 74 26.36 -23.68 5.83
CA ASN A 74 27.04 -23.92 4.55
C ASN A 74 28.57 -23.85 4.72
N SER A 75 29.09 -22.86 5.47
CA SER A 75 30.54 -22.74 5.74
C SER A 75 31.12 -23.90 6.56
N ILE A 76 30.28 -24.60 7.34
CA ILE A 76 30.67 -25.75 8.17
C ILE A 76 30.43 -27.09 7.42
N GLY A 77 29.84 -27.05 6.21
CA GLY A 77 29.61 -28.23 5.37
C GLY A 77 28.48 -29.17 5.85
N LEU A 78 27.56 -28.67 6.68
CA LEU A 78 26.56 -29.49 7.39
C LEU A 78 25.15 -29.49 6.77
N LEU A 79 24.94 -28.89 5.59
CA LEU A 79 23.59 -28.66 5.05
C LEU A 79 23.38 -29.11 3.61
N ASP A 80 22.17 -29.60 3.34
CA ASP A 80 21.59 -29.76 2.00
C ASP A 80 21.24 -28.37 1.42
N VAL A 81 22.26 -27.73 0.84
CA VAL A 81 22.20 -26.37 0.29
C VAL A 81 21.12 -26.20 -0.79
N PRO A 82 20.88 -27.17 -1.70
CA PRO A 82 19.81 -27.09 -2.70
C PRO A 82 18.40 -26.96 -2.10
N GLN A 83 17.99 -27.88 -1.21
CA GLN A 83 16.65 -27.87 -0.62
C GLN A 83 16.40 -26.57 0.14
N LEU A 84 17.42 -26.08 0.81
CA LEU A 84 17.36 -24.88 1.60
C LEU A 84 17.24 -23.58 0.78
N ARG A 85 17.90 -23.51 -0.38
CA ARG A 85 17.74 -22.37 -1.30
C ARG A 85 16.30 -22.26 -1.79
N LYS A 86 15.62 -23.39 -1.95
CA LYS A 86 14.20 -23.46 -2.32
C LYS A 86 13.33 -22.91 -1.20
N ASP A 87 13.52 -23.36 0.04
CA ASP A 87 12.73 -22.89 1.18
C ASP A 87 12.86 -21.37 1.42
N VAL A 88 14.06 -20.80 1.22
CA VAL A 88 14.27 -19.34 1.28
C VAL A 88 13.57 -18.60 0.13
N ALA A 89 13.56 -19.17 -1.08
CA ALA A 89 12.85 -18.60 -2.21
C ALA A 89 11.33 -18.62 -2.00
N ASP A 90 10.81 -19.69 -1.39
CA ASP A 90 9.39 -19.83 -1.05
C ASP A 90 8.99 -18.80 0.01
N LEU A 91 9.81 -18.59 1.05
CA LEU A 91 9.58 -17.54 2.05
C LEU A 91 9.54 -16.13 1.45
N ARG A 92 10.44 -15.83 0.51
CA ARG A 92 10.43 -14.53 -0.20
C ARG A 92 9.20 -14.37 -1.10
N THR A 93 8.72 -15.46 -1.67
CA THR A 93 7.50 -15.46 -2.47
C THR A 93 6.28 -15.15 -1.60
N VAL A 94 6.21 -15.76 -0.41
CA VAL A 94 5.16 -15.46 0.57
C VAL A 94 5.24 -14.01 1.06
N GLU A 95 6.45 -13.51 1.37
CA GLU A 95 6.65 -12.09 1.70
C GLU A 95 6.11 -11.18 0.60
N LYS A 96 6.42 -11.48 -0.66
CA LYS A 96 5.94 -10.71 -1.81
C LYS A 96 4.42 -10.76 -1.96
N LEU A 97 3.80 -11.93 -1.77
CA LEU A 97 2.34 -12.07 -1.80
C LEU A 97 1.66 -11.25 -0.70
N ILE A 98 2.24 -11.21 0.50
CA ILE A 98 1.75 -10.38 1.60
C ILE A 98 1.92 -8.89 1.25
N VAL A 99 3.05 -8.50 0.66
CA VAL A 99 3.25 -7.11 0.22
C VAL A 99 2.26 -6.74 -0.89
N ASP A 100 2.08 -7.57 -1.91
CA ASP A 100 1.22 -7.28 -3.06
C ASP A 100 -0.26 -7.22 -2.65
N ALA A 101 -0.71 -8.12 -1.76
CA ALA A 101 -2.08 -8.15 -1.27
C ALA A 101 -2.45 -6.94 -0.39
N TYR A 102 -1.46 -6.30 0.26
CA TYR A 102 -1.71 -5.25 1.25
C TYR A 102 -1.06 -3.88 0.95
N THR A 103 -0.22 -3.76 -0.08
CA THR A 103 0.56 -2.53 -0.37
C THR A 103 0.25 -1.90 -1.74
N MET A 104 -0.58 -2.51 -2.60
CA MET A 104 -1.00 -1.87 -3.85
C MET A 104 -2.47 -1.42 -3.80
N PRO A 105 -2.77 -0.13 -4.07
CA PRO A 105 -4.10 0.25 -4.52
C PRO A 105 -4.27 -0.24 -5.97
N ASP A 106 -5.47 -0.71 -6.32
CA ASP A 106 -5.85 -0.90 -7.73
C ASP A 106 -5.67 0.41 -8.53
#